data_AF-A0A497GHL3-F1
#
_entry.id   AF-A0A497GHL3-F1
#
_cell.length_a   1.000
_cell.length_b   1.000
_cell.length_c   1.000
_cell.angle_alpha   90.00
_cell.angle_beta   90.00
_cell.angle_gamma   90.00
#
_symmetry.space_group_name_H-M   'P 1'
#
loop_
_entity.id
_entity.type
_entity.pdbx_description
1 polymer ?
#
loop_
_entity_poly.entity_id
_entity_poly.type
_entity_poly.pdbx_seq_one_letter_code
_entity_poly.pdbx_strand_id
1 'polypeptide(L)'
;IYLGYIPEDDKIALIDAAEAVVLPSKHAGESYPLLLDEVLARGKLVVMTVRSKILEFRTKFYERNIITSLGNAKSLAHTITNLLLKNKKSALTGNRVSDEIGILSWNIIARRLVKLYDQVIRR
;
A
#
# COMPACT_ATOMS: atom_id res chain seq x y z
N ILE A 1 -1.01 19.05 -9.67
CA ILE A 1 -2.48 19.31 -9.72
C ILE A 1 -3.02 18.94 -8.36
N TYR A 2 -3.86 19.77 -7.76
CA TYR A 2 -4.57 19.46 -6.52
C TYR A 2 -6.03 19.18 -6.87
N LEU A 3 -6.52 17.97 -6.56
CA LEU A 3 -7.86 17.53 -6.96
C LEU A 3 -8.92 17.80 -5.90
N GLY A 4 -8.52 18.10 -4.66
CA GLY A 4 -9.46 18.27 -3.55
C GLY A 4 -10.10 16.95 -3.13
N TYR A 5 -11.36 17.01 -2.70
CA TYR A 5 -12.15 15.81 -2.46
C TYR A 5 -12.45 15.12 -3.79
N ILE A 6 -12.28 13.80 -3.81
CA ILE A 6 -12.55 12.96 -4.97
C ILE A 6 -13.51 11.84 -4.54
N PRO A 7 -14.49 11.49 -5.38
CA PRO A 7 -15.29 10.28 -5.19
C PRO A 7 -14.43 9.02 -5.15
N GLU A 8 -14.95 7.96 -4.53
CA GLU A 8 -14.23 6.69 -4.39
C GLU A 8 -13.86 6.06 -5.74
N ASP A 9 -14.77 6.08 -6.73
CA ASP A 9 -14.51 5.52 -8.05
C ASP A 9 -13.35 6.25 -8.76
N ASP A 10 -13.31 7.58 -8.65
CA ASP A 10 -12.23 8.41 -9.21
C ASP A 10 -10.90 8.17 -8.48
N LYS A 11 -10.93 7.95 -7.16
CA LYS A 11 -9.74 7.57 -6.38
C LYS A 11 -9.12 6.29 -6.92
N ILE A 12 -9.92 5.27 -7.19
CA ILE A 12 -9.43 4.00 -7.73
C ILE A 12 -8.82 4.22 -9.13
N ALA A 13 -9.49 5.00 -9.98
CA ALA A 13 -8.97 5.33 -11.31
C ALA A 13 -7.63 6.09 -11.24
N LEU A 14 -7.45 6.99 -10.26
CA LEU A 14 -6.19 7.69 -10.03
C LEU A 14 -5.07 6.76 -9.55
N ILE A 15 -5.39 5.80 -8.67
CA ILE A 15 -4.44 4.76 -8.26
C ILE A 15 -4.03 3.93 -9.48
N ASP A 16 -4.97 3.56 -10.33
CA ASP A 16 -4.71 2.81 -11.57
C ASP A 16 -3.84 3.57 -12.58
N ALA A 17 -4.02 4.88 -12.67
CA ALA A 17 -3.23 5.73 -13.55
C ALA A 17 -1.82 6.00 -13.00
N ALA A 18 -1.60 5.87 -11.69
CA ALA A 18 -0.33 6.17 -11.05
C ALA A 18 0.75 5.12 -11.37
N GLU A 19 1.99 5.58 -11.54
CA GLU A 19 3.18 4.71 -11.57
C GLU A 19 3.50 4.17 -10.17
N ALA A 20 3.33 5.01 -9.15
CA ALA A 20 3.47 4.67 -7.74
C ALA A 20 2.66 5.66 -6.89
N VAL A 21 2.25 5.22 -5.69
CA VAL A 21 1.61 6.08 -4.69
C VAL A 21 2.58 6.37 -3.56
N VAL A 22 2.64 7.63 -3.12
CA VAL A 22 3.53 8.05 -2.04
C VAL A 22 2.71 8.35 -0.78
N LEU A 23 3.03 7.67 0.33
CA LEU A 23 2.39 7.83 1.64
C LEU A 23 3.42 8.33 2.67
N PRO A 24 3.71 9.65 2.69
CA PRO A 24 4.78 10.23 3.50
C PRO A 24 4.31 10.60 4.92
N SER A 25 3.59 9.69 5.58
CA SER A 25 3.06 9.93 6.92
C SER A 25 4.15 10.19 7.95
N LYS A 26 4.00 11.30 8.70
CA LYS A 26 4.80 11.60 9.88
C LYS A 26 4.15 11.07 11.17
N HIS A 27 2.93 10.54 11.08
CA HIS A 27 2.12 10.23 12.23
C HIS A 27 2.40 8.80 12.72
N ALA A 28 2.92 8.66 13.93
CA ALA A 28 3.22 7.36 14.53
C ALA A 28 1.96 6.51 14.83
N GLY A 29 0.78 7.16 14.94
CA GLY A 29 -0.50 6.47 15.14
C GLY A 29 -1.07 5.80 13.90
N GLU A 30 -0.54 6.10 12.71
CA GLU A 30 -0.98 5.48 11.46
C GLU A 30 -0.41 4.05 11.36
N SER A 31 -1.10 3.13 12.02
CA SER A 31 -0.68 1.73 12.16
C SER A 31 -1.28 0.82 11.09
N TYR A 32 -2.43 1.21 10.54
CA TYR A 32 -3.15 0.42 9.53
C TYR A 32 -3.82 1.33 8.49
N PRO A 33 -3.04 1.97 7.60
CA PRO A 33 -3.62 2.78 6.52
C PRO A 33 -4.35 1.89 5.52
N LEU A 34 -5.67 2.05 5.39
CA LEU A 34 -6.47 1.31 4.40
C LEU A 34 -6.02 1.60 2.97
N LEU A 35 -5.54 2.82 2.72
CA LEU A 35 -4.99 3.22 1.43
C LEU A 35 -3.80 2.36 0.99
N LEU A 36 -3.03 1.77 1.94
CA LEU A 36 -1.99 0.80 1.58
C LEU A 36 -2.60 -0.43 0.91
N ASP A 37 -3.66 -0.99 1.49
CA ASP A 37 -4.33 -2.17 0.96
C ASP A 37 -5.02 -1.88 -0.38
N GLU A 38 -5.61 -0.69 -0.52
CA GLU A 38 -6.20 -0.25 -1.79
C GLU A 38 -5.15 -0.21 -2.91
N VAL A 39 -4.00 0.43 -2.67
CA VAL A 39 -2.94 0.56 -3.68
C VAL A 39 -2.33 -0.80 -4.03
N LEU A 40 -2.05 -1.62 -3.01
CA LEU A 40 -1.54 -2.97 -3.21
C LEU A 40 -2.55 -3.85 -3.97
N ALA A 41 -3.85 -3.70 -3.73
CA ALA A 41 -4.90 -4.49 -4.41
C ALA A 41 -4.98 -4.16 -5.90
N ARG A 42 -4.54 -2.97 -6.30
CA ARG A 42 -4.40 -2.55 -7.70
C ARG A 42 -3.03 -2.94 -8.29
N GLY A 43 -2.19 -3.67 -7.56
CA GLY A 43 -0.86 -4.10 -8.01
C GLY A 43 0.15 -2.96 -8.15
N LYS A 44 -0.09 -1.83 -7.49
CA LYS A 44 0.73 -0.62 -7.62
C LYS A 44 1.85 -0.58 -6.60
N LEU A 45 2.90 0.15 -6.94
CA LEU A 45 4.03 0.39 -6.06
C LEU A 45 3.67 1.46 -5.04
N VAL A 46 4.17 1.29 -3.81
CA VAL A 46 3.99 2.25 -2.72
C VAL A 46 5.35 2.71 -2.21
N VAL A 47 5.56 4.02 -2.14
CA VAL A 47 6.68 4.62 -1.41
C VAL A 47 6.13 5.17 -0.10
N MET A 48 6.66 4.74 1.05
CA MET A 48 6.13 5.19 2.33
C MET A 48 7.18 5.45 3.40
N THR A 49 6.75 6.18 4.43
CA THR A 49 7.50 6.38 5.67
C THR A 49 6.91 5.49 6.74
N VAL A 50 7.74 4.62 7.31
CA VAL A 50 7.31 3.69 8.36
C VAL A 50 7.63 4.30 9.72
N ARG A 51 6.60 4.51 10.54
CA ARG A 51 6.70 5.13 11.88
C ARG A 51 6.09 4.31 13.02
N SER A 52 5.50 3.15 12.72
CA SER A 52 4.96 2.22 13.72
C SER A 52 5.49 0.82 13.48
N LYS A 53 5.66 0.04 14.57
CA LYS A 53 6.10 -1.36 14.49
C LYS A 53 5.11 -2.24 13.73
N ILE A 54 3.82 -1.93 13.83
CA ILE A 54 2.77 -2.64 13.10
C ILE A 54 2.93 -2.41 11.60
N LEU A 55 3.12 -1.16 11.17
CA LEU A 55 3.33 -0.86 9.76
C LEU A 55 4.65 -1.47 9.25
N GLU A 56 5.73 -1.42 10.06
CA GLU A 56 6.99 -2.08 9.73
C GLU A 56 6.81 -3.58 9.49
N PHE A 57 6.10 -4.26 10.39
CA PHE A 57 5.78 -5.67 10.25
C PHE A 57 5.00 -5.94 8.95
N ARG A 58 3.99 -5.12 8.64
CA ARG A 58 3.22 -5.24 7.39
C ARG A 58 4.08 -5.06 6.15
N THR A 59 5.04 -4.12 6.17
CA THR A 59 5.91 -3.90 5.00
C THR A 59 6.77 -5.11 4.64
N LYS A 60 7.12 -5.96 5.61
CA LYS A 60 7.91 -7.20 5.40
C LYS A 60 7.13 -8.30 4.65
N PHE A 61 5.80 -8.30 4.70
CA PHE A 61 4.99 -9.26 3.93
C PHE A 61 4.83 -8.87 2.47
N TYR A 62 5.03 -7.59 2.14
CA TYR A 62 4.77 -7.02 0.82
C TYR A 62 6.03 -6.35 0.23
N GLU A 63 7.22 -6.84 0.59
CA GLU A 63 8.52 -6.23 0.27
C GLU A 63 8.73 -5.95 -1.22
N ARG A 64 8.04 -6.68 -2.11
CA ARG A 64 8.14 -6.49 -3.56
C ARG A 64 7.46 -5.21 -4.06
N ASN A 65 6.41 -4.75 -3.39
CA ASN A 65 5.58 -3.63 -3.83
C ASN A 65 5.70 -2.40 -2.94
N ILE A 66 6.39 -2.51 -1.81
CA ILE A 66 6.58 -1.41 -0.86
C ILE A 66 8.06 -1.01 -0.80
N ILE A 67 8.32 0.28 -0.97
CA ILE A 67 9.63 0.88 -0.76
C ILE A 67 9.56 1.84 0.43
N THR A 68 10.38 1.59 1.44
CA THR A 68 10.41 2.40 2.66
C THR A 68 11.45 3.52 2.57
N SER A 69 11.13 4.67 3.17
CA SER A 69 12.04 5.82 3.28
C SER A 69 12.22 6.23 4.75
N LEU A 70 13.34 6.89 5.07
CA LEU A 70 13.72 7.25 6.44
C LEU A 70 12.88 8.42 7.02
N GLY A 71 11.92 8.94 6.25
CA GLY A 71 10.96 9.96 6.62
C GLY A 71 11.53 11.35 6.90
N ASN A 72 12.62 11.67 6.18
CA ASN A 72 13.02 13.04 5.90
C ASN A 72 12.86 13.32 4.39
N ALA A 73 12.73 14.60 4.03
CA ALA A 73 12.45 15.00 2.65
C ALA A 73 13.53 14.54 1.66
N LYS A 74 14.82 14.59 2.05
CA LYS A 74 15.94 14.16 1.21
C LYS A 74 15.86 12.67 0.89
N SER A 75 15.63 11.83 1.90
CA SER A 75 15.47 10.38 1.73
C SER A 75 14.24 10.04 0.90
N LEU A 76 13.12 10.72 1.11
CA LEU A 76 11.91 10.53 0.33
C LEU A 76 12.14 10.88 -1.16
N ALA A 77 12.72 12.06 -1.44
CA ALA A 77 13.02 12.50 -2.80
C ALA A 77 14.00 11.55 -3.51
N HIS A 78 15.03 11.07 -2.79
CA HIS A 78 15.98 10.10 -3.33
C HIS A 78 15.29 8.76 -3.66
N THR A 79 14.40 8.29 -2.78
CA THR A 79 13.65 7.04 -2.97
C THR A 79 12.73 7.12 -4.18
N ILE A 80 11.96 8.21 -4.31
CA ILE A 80 11.07 8.44 -5.46
C ILE A 80 11.88 8.50 -6.75
N THR A 81 12.96 9.29 -6.77
CA THR A 81 13.84 9.41 -7.95
C THR A 81 14.40 8.06 -8.38
N ASN A 82 14.90 7.27 -7.43
CA ASN A 82 15.43 5.94 -7.73
C ASN A 82 14.37 4.99 -8.27
N LEU A 83 13.15 5.02 -7.72
CA LEU A 83 12.03 4.23 -8.23
C LEU A 83 11.72 4.59 -9.69
N LEU A 84 11.58 5.87 -10.00
CA LEU A 84 11.25 6.34 -11.35
C LEU A 84 12.37 6.02 -12.36
N LEU A 85 13.63 6.16 -11.96
CA LEU A 85 14.78 5.86 -12.83
C LEU A 85 14.97 4.35 -13.05
N LYS A 86 14.73 3.52 -12.01
CA LYS A 86 14.81 2.05 -12.13
C LYS A 86 13.64 1.46 -12.90
N ASN A 87 12.42 1.96 -12.69
CA ASN A 87 11.24 1.49 -13.42
C ASN A 87 11.35 1.78 -14.92
N LYS A 88 11.95 2.91 -15.33
CA LYS A 88 12.25 3.13 -16.75
C LYS A 88 13.20 2.09 -17.35
N LYS A 89 14.09 1.51 -16.54
CA LYS A 89 14.99 0.43 -16.96
C LYS A 89 14.30 -0.94 -16.92
N SER A 90 13.43 -1.21 -15.94
CA SER A 90 12.70 -2.48 -15.82
C SER A 90 11.47 -2.57 -16.73
N ALA A 91 10.85 -1.46 -17.13
CA ALA A 91 9.74 -1.45 -18.08
C ALA A 91 10.14 -1.94 -19.48
N LEU A 92 11.44 -1.93 -19.80
CA LEU A 92 12.02 -2.53 -21.01
C LEU A 92 12.23 -4.06 -20.88
N THR A 93 12.12 -4.62 -19.67
CA THR A 93 12.25 -6.05 -19.35
C THR A 93 11.05 -6.44 -18.51
N GLY A 94 9.93 -6.69 -19.19
CA GLY A 94 8.63 -6.88 -18.56
C GLY A 94 8.62 -7.85 -17.39
N ASN A 95 7.67 -7.64 -16.48
CA ASN A 95 6.75 -8.68 -16.02
C ASN A 95 5.68 -8.06 -15.14
N ARG A 96 4.43 -8.43 -15.43
CA ARG A 96 3.22 -8.11 -14.66
C ARG A 96 3.43 -8.63 -13.24
N VAL A 97 3.54 -7.71 -12.28
CA VAL A 97 3.58 -8.02 -10.84
C VAL A 97 2.15 -8.32 -10.40
N SER A 98 1.62 -9.47 -10.81
CA SER A 98 0.27 -9.93 -10.46
C SER A 98 0.24 -11.28 -9.75
N ASP A 99 1.40 -11.79 -9.33
CA ASP A 99 1.44 -12.99 -8.49
C ASP A 99 1.02 -12.61 -7.06
N GLU A 100 -0.25 -12.90 -6.78
CA GLU A 100 -0.91 -13.01 -5.47
C GLU A 100 -0.33 -12.13 -4.36
N ILE A 101 -0.57 -10.83 -4.44
CA ILE A 101 -0.46 -9.99 -3.25
C ILE A 101 -1.56 -10.47 -2.30
N GLY A 102 -1.16 -11.13 -1.21
CA GLY A 102 -2.04 -11.79 -0.23
C GLY A 102 -2.89 -10.84 0.62
N ILE A 103 -3.53 -9.85 -0.01
CA ILE A 103 -4.41 -8.88 0.65
C ILE A 103 -5.69 -9.57 1.04
N LEU A 104 -6.13 -9.32 2.28
CA LEU A 104 -7.36 -9.90 2.79
C LEU A 104 -8.56 -9.21 2.13
N SER A 105 -9.33 -9.97 1.37
CA SER A 105 -10.62 -9.50 0.85
C SER A 105 -11.67 -9.40 1.96
N TRP A 106 -12.69 -8.56 1.75
CA TRP A 106 -13.82 -8.44 2.67
C TRP A 106 -14.53 -9.78 2.93
N ASN A 107 -14.57 -10.69 1.95
CA ASN A 107 -15.10 -12.04 2.15
C ASN A 107 -14.30 -12.82 3.22
N ILE A 108 -12.97 -12.73 3.20
CA ILE A 108 -12.12 -13.38 4.21
C ILE A 108 -12.33 -12.73 5.58
N ILE A 109 -12.37 -11.40 5.63
CA ILE A 109 -12.58 -10.65 6.87
C ILE A 109 -13.95 -10.99 7.50
N ALA A 110 -15.02 -10.95 6.70
CA ALA A 110 -16.37 -11.27 7.16
C ALA A 110 -16.46 -12.71 7.70
N ARG A 111 -15.87 -13.69 7.01
CA ARG A 111 -15.82 -15.09 7.48
C ARG A 111 -15.09 -15.23 8.82
N ARG A 112 -13.99 -14.50 9.02
CA ARG A 112 -13.26 -14.50 10.30
C ARG A 112 -14.10 -13.86 11.41
N LEU A 113 -14.81 -12.77 11.11
CA LEU A 113 -15.67 -12.10 12.07
C LEU A 113 -16.86 -12.97 12.49
N VAL A 114 -17.52 -13.63 11.54
CA VAL A 114 -18.62 -14.57 11.83
C VAL A 114 -18.14 -15.70 12.76
N LYS A 115 -16.96 -16.28 12.49
CA LYS A 115 -16.36 -17.28 13.39
C LYS A 115 -16.14 -16.76 14.81
N LEU A 116 -15.71 -15.51 14.97
CA LEU A 116 -15.54 -14.91 16.29
C LEU A 116 -16.88 -14.73 17.00
N TYR A 117 -17.91 -14.27 16.29
CA TYR A 117 -19.26 -14.15 16.86
C TYR A 117 -19.84 -15.51 17.27
N ASP A 118 -19.68 -16.54 16.45
CA ASP A 118 -20.10 -17.91 16.78
C ASP A 118 -19.43 -18.43 18.06
N GLN A 119 -18.14 -18.11 18.28
CA GLN A 119 -17.40 -18.49 19.48
C GLN A 119 -17.91 -17.78 20.74
N VAL A 120 -18.35 -16.53 20.62
CA VAL A 120 -18.88 -15.75 21.73
C VAL A 120 -20.32 -16.17 22.06
N ILE A 121 -21.15 -16.47 21.06
CA ILE A 121 -22.56 -16.84 21.25
C ILE A 121 -22.71 -18.28 21.78
N ARG A 122 -21.82 -19.19 21.40
CA ARG A 122 -21.84 -20.60 21.86
C ARG A 122 -21.15 -20.82 23.21
N ARG A 123 -20.73 -19.74 23.87
CA ARG A 123 -20.27 -19.73 25.26
C ARG A 123 -21.44 -19.47 26.20
#